data_AF-A0AAI8BI43-F1
#
_entry.id   AF-A0AAI8BI43-F1
#
_cell.length_a   1.000
_cell.length_b   1.000
_cell.length_c   1.000
_cell.angle_alpha   90.00
_cell.angle_beta   90.00
_cell.angle_gamma   90.00
#
_symmetry.space_group_name_H-M   'P 1'
#
loop_
_entity.id
_entity.type
_entity.pdbx_description
1 polymer ?
#
loop_
_entity_poly.entity_id
_entity_poly.type
_entity_poly.pdbx_seq_one_letter_code
_entity_poly.pdbx_strand_id
1 'polypeptide(L)'
;MLSLNSIKEISKAYVFNNLQNFLDLYYQGVSVLITEQDFYDITYSYLVKAHKDNVTHTEIFIDPQVHSERGISLSVIFNGVTQAIREAEKNFGIKTSVIVKIF
;
A
#
# COMPACT_ATOMS: atom_id res chain seq x y z
N MET A 1 16.46 2.43 5.76
CA MET A 1 16.95 3.02 4.49
C MET A 1 16.95 1.90 3.46
N LEU A 2 16.30 2.08 2.30
CA LEU A 2 16.35 1.08 1.23
C LEU A 2 17.81 0.85 0.82
N SER A 3 18.27 -0.39 0.85
CA SER A 3 19.66 -0.75 0.50
C SER A 3 19.90 -0.82 -1.02
N LEU A 4 18.83 -0.65 -1.81
CA LEU A 4 18.82 -0.74 -3.26
C LEU A 4 18.76 0.67 -3.86
N ASN A 5 19.69 0.99 -4.76
CA ASN A 5 19.95 2.36 -5.22
C ASN A 5 19.33 2.67 -6.59
N SER A 6 18.63 1.70 -7.19
CA SER A 6 17.93 1.92 -8.46
C SER A 6 16.70 1.04 -8.63
N ILE A 7 15.75 1.48 -9.48
CA ILE A 7 14.57 0.69 -9.87
C ILE A 7 14.99 -0.66 -10.47
N LYS A 8 16.10 -0.69 -11.22
CA LYS A 8 16.64 -1.92 -11.82
C LYS A 8 17.12 -2.92 -10.75
N GLU A 9 17.75 -2.43 -9.69
CA GLU A 9 18.17 -3.28 -8.56
C GLU A 9 16.96 -3.80 -7.77
N ILE A 10 15.95 -2.95 -7.53
CA ILE A 10 14.69 -3.36 -6.89
C ILE A 10 14.01 -4.46 -7.71
N SER A 11 13.87 -4.28 -9.03
CA SER A 11 13.26 -5.28 -9.89
C SER A 11 14.01 -6.62 -9.88
N LYS A 12 15.34 -6.61 -9.81
CA LYS A 12 16.15 -7.84 -9.70
C LYS A 12 16.00 -8.53 -8.35
N ALA A 13 15.66 -7.79 -7.29
CA ALA A 13 15.47 -8.34 -5.96
C ALA A 13 14.12 -9.08 -5.79
N TYR A 14 13.21 -9.00 -6.76
CA TYR A 14 11.89 -9.69 -6.74
C TYR A 14 12.02 -11.19 -7.11
N VAL A 15 12.92 -11.90 -6.43
CA VAL A 15 13.13 -13.36 -6.54
C VAL A 15 13.19 -13.91 -5.12
N PHE A 16 12.23 -14.76 -4.75
CA PHE A 16 12.05 -15.20 -3.36
C PHE A 16 12.12 -16.72 -3.24
N ASN A 17 12.86 -17.21 -2.22
CA ASN A 17 12.97 -18.64 -1.93
C ASN A 17 11.98 -19.12 -0.87
N ASN A 18 11.40 -18.19 -0.11
CA ASN A 18 10.40 -18.45 0.92
C ASN A 18 9.64 -17.15 1.28
N LEU A 19 8.63 -17.28 2.13
CA LEU A 19 7.82 -16.16 2.61
C LEU A 19 8.66 -15.11 3.36
N GLN A 20 9.64 -15.53 4.17
CA GLN A 20 10.45 -14.60 4.95
C GLN A 20 11.25 -13.66 4.05
N ASN A 21 11.88 -14.17 2.99
CA ASN A 21 12.64 -13.34 2.04
C ASN A 21 11.75 -12.32 1.32
N PHE A 22 10.50 -12.70 1.02
CA PHE A 22 9.52 -11.75 0.51
C PHE A 22 9.18 -10.67 1.53
N LEU A 23 8.88 -11.07 2.77
CA LEU A 23 8.53 -10.15 3.85
C LEU A 23 9.68 -9.17 4.17
N ASP A 24 10.93 -9.62 4.17
CA ASP A 24 12.10 -8.78 4.43
C ASP A 24 12.22 -7.64 3.40
N LEU A 25 11.96 -7.92 2.12
CA LEU A 25 11.95 -6.90 1.07
C LEU A 25 10.69 -6.03 1.11
N TYR A 26 9.54 -6.65 1.38
CA TYR A 26 8.26 -5.96 1.53
C TYR A 26 8.31 -4.90 2.65
N TYR A 27 8.85 -5.25 3.82
CA TYR A 27 8.96 -4.33 4.95
C TYR A 27 9.93 -3.18 4.69
N GLN A 28 10.98 -3.41 3.88
CA GLN A 28 11.82 -2.33 3.38
C GLN A 28 11.05 -1.41 2.43
N GLY A 29 10.22 -1.96 1.55
CA GLY A 29 9.37 -1.20 0.63
C GLY A 29 8.36 -0.31 1.35
N VAL A 30 7.59 -0.85 2.29
CA VAL A 30 6.59 -0.07 3.04
C VAL A 30 7.22 0.99 3.96
N SER A 31 8.52 0.92 4.23
CA SER A 31 9.23 1.90 5.06
C SER A 31 9.18 3.32 4.50
N VAL A 32 8.95 3.48 3.19
CA VAL A 32 8.82 4.81 2.55
C VAL A 32 7.47 5.47 2.77
N LEU A 33 6.45 4.72 3.24
CA LEU A 33 5.13 5.27 3.55
C LEU A 33 5.19 5.94 4.93
N ILE A 34 5.14 7.28 4.95
CA ILE A 34 5.35 8.10 6.16
C ILE A 34 4.23 9.14 6.33
N THR A 35 3.88 9.83 5.25
CA THR A 35 2.92 10.94 5.23
C THR A 35 1.56 10.49 4.74
N GLU A 36 0.53 11.31 5.00
CA GLU A 36 -0.84 11.04 4.53
C GLU A 36 -0.89 10.90 3.00
N GLN A 37 -0.10 11.71 2.30
CA GLN A 37 0.03 11.67 0.85
C GLN A 37 0.61 10.34 0.35
N ASP A 38 1.58 9.75 1.07
CA ASP A 38 2.16 8.47 0.66
C ASP A 38 1.10 7.35 0.67
N PHE A 39 0.25 7.33 1.70
CA PHE A 39 -0.85 6.37 1.82
C PHE A 39 -1.96 6.63 0.80
N TYR A 40 -2.23 7.89 0.49
CA TYR A 40 -3.13 8.27 -0.61
C TYR A 40 -2.58 7.75 -1.95
N ASP A 41 -1.33 8.05 -2.28
CA ASP A 41 -0.74 7.76 -3.59
C ASP A 41 -0.69 6.26 -3.87
N ILE A 42 -0.26 5.45 -2.89
CA ILE A 42 -0.20 4.00 -3.06
C ILE A 42 -1.60 3.38 -3.20
N THR A 43 -2.57 3.84 -2.42
CA THR A 43 -3.96 3.34 -2.47
C THR A 43 -4.61 3.73 -3.80
N TYR A 44 -4.50 4.99 -4.20
CA TYR A 44 -5.08 5.48 -5.44
C TYR A 44 -4.47 4.80 -6.66
N SER A 45 -3.15 4.61 -6.66
CA SER A 45 -2.44 3.89 -7.74
C SER A 45 -2.95 2.46 -7.90
N TYR A 46 -3.19 1.75 -6.79
CA TYR A 46 -3.81 0.43 -6.83
C TYR A 46 -5.23 0.49 -7.41
N LEU A 47 -6.07 1.43 -6.96
CA LEU A 47 -7.47 1.51 -7.42
C LEU A 47 -7.57 1.88 -8.91
N VAL A 48 -6.69 2.75 -9.42
CA VAL A 48 -6.55 3.03 -10.86
C VAL A 48 -6.20 1.76 -11.63
N LYS A 49 -5.27 0.94 -11.10
CA LYS A 49 -4.88 -0.32 -11.74
C LYS A 49 -6.03 -1.34 -11.70
N ALA A 50 -6.69 -1.50 -10.55
CA ALA A 50 -7.83 -2.40 -10.39
C ALA A 50 -8.97 -2.04 -11.34
N HIS A 51 -9.30 -0.76 -11.46
CA HIS A 51 -10.28 -0.27 -12.42
C HIS A 51 -9.90 -0.60 -13.88
N LYS A 52 -8.63 -0.39 -14.26
CA LYS A 52 -8.12 -0.76 -15.61
C LYS A 52 -8.25 -2.26 -15.89
N ASP A 53 -8.22 -3.08 -14.84
CA ASP A 53 -8.40 -4.53 -14.91
C ASP A 53 -9.88 -4.95 -14.74
N ASN A 54 -10.83 -4.01 -14.84
CA ASN A 54 -12.29 -4.17 -14.72
C ASN A 54 -12.80 -4.62 -13.34
N VAL A 55 -12.04 -4.39 -12.28
CA VAL A 55 -12.52 -4.59 -10.91
C VAL A 55 -13.57 -3.53 -10.56
N THR A 56 -14.76 -3.97 -10.15
CA THR A 56 -15.88 -3.09 -9.74
C THR A 56 -16.01 -2.94 -8.23
N HIS A 57 -15.55 -3.94 -7.47
CA HIS A 57 -15.48 -3.92 -6.01
C HIS A 57 -14.18 -4.56 -5.53
N THR A 58 -13.53 -3.98 -4.52
CA THR A 58 -12.33 -4.54 -3.88
C THR A 58 -12.37 -4.41 -2.36
N GLU A 59 -11.80 -5.39 -1.68
CA GLU A 59 -11.61 -5.38 -0.23
C GLU A 59 -10.10 -5.47 0.04
N ILE A 60 -9.49 -4.35 0.46
CA ILE A 60 -8.03 -4.25 0.59
C ILE A 60 -7.57 -4.49 2.01
N PHE A 61 -6.47 -5.23 2.18
CA PHE A 61 -5.82 -5.40 3.47
C PHE A 61 -4.94 -4.21 3.83
N ILE A 62 -5.04 -3.75 5.07
CA ILE A 62 -4.15 -2.75 5.66
C ILE A 62 -3.59 -3.30 6.96
N ASP A 63 -2.27 -3.23 7.10
CA ASP A 63 -1.54 -3.58 8.31
C ASP A 63 -1.07 -2.30 9.01
N PRO A 64 -1.91 -1.69 9.88
CA PRO A 64 -1.56 -0.43 10.53
C PRO A 64 -0.40 -0.58 11.51
N GLN A 65 -0.15 -1.78 12.03
CA GLN A 65 0.87 -2.03 13.05
C GLN A 65 2.28 -1.78 12.51
N VAL A 66 2.54 -2.21 11.26
CA VAL A 66 3.81 -2.00 10.54
C VAL A 66 4.18 -0.52 10.39
N HIS A 67 3.20 0.38 10.48
CA HIS A 67 3.38 1.82 10.39
C HIS A 67 3.41 2.47 11.79
N SER A 68 2.54 2.03 12.70
CA SER A 68 2.47 2.59 14.05
C SER A 68 3.72 2.28 14.88
N GLU A 69 4.33 1.11 14.71
CA GLU A 69 5.63 0.76 15.31
C GLU A 69 6.77 1.68 14.85
N ARG A 70 6.60 2.35 13.71
CA ARG A 70 7.53 3.37 13.17
C ARG A 70 7.16 4.80 13.57
N GLY A 71 6.17 4.98 14.45
CA GLY A 71 5.72 6.28 14.95
C GLY A 71 4.71 7.01 14.06
N ILE A 72 4.14 6.35 13.05
CA ILE A 72 3.13 6.94 12.17
C ILE A 72 1.75 6.77 12.82
N SER A 73 1.01 7.85 13.00
CA SER A 73 -0.31 7.77 13.62
C SER A 73 -1.31 7.07 12.70
N LEU A 74 -2.28 6.37 13.30
CA LEU A 74 -3.38 5.76 12.55
C LEU A 74 -4.15 6.77 11.72
N SER A 75 -4.28 8.01 12.19
CA SER A 75 -4.95 9.08 11.45
C SER A 75 -4.26 9.37 10.11
N VAL A 76 -2.93 9.43 10.08
CA VAL A 76 -2.15 9.65 8.84
C VAL A 76 -2.42 8.54 7.82
N ILE A 77 -2.44 7.29 8.28
CA ILE A 77 -2.69 6.11 7.42
C ILE A 77 -4.12 6.16 6.85
N PHE A 78 -5.11 6.23 7.75
CA PHE A 78 -6.51 6.07 7.36
C PHE A 78 -7.08 7.29 6.65
N ASN A 79 -6.58 8.51 6.91
CA ASN A 79 -6.98 9.69 6.16
C ASN A 79 -6.60 9.54 4.68
N GLY A 80 -5.33 9.21 4.40
CA GLY A 80 -4.83 9.06 3.03
C GLY A 80 -5.57 7.95 2.27
N VAL A 81 -5.74 6.79 2.91
CA VAL A 81 -6.50 5.66 2.35
C VAL A 81 -7.95 6.04 2.07
N THR A 82 -8.64 6.64 3.03
CA THR A 82 -10.06 6.99 2.90
C THR A 82 -10.26 8.06 1.82
N GLN A 83 -9.35 9.03 1.72
CA GLN A 83 -9.38 10.04 0.67
C GLN A 83 -9.20 9.39 -0.72
N ALA A 84 -8.23 8.49 -0.88
CA ALA A 84 -8.00 7.77 -2.14
C ALA A 84 -9.22 6.93 -2.55
N ILE A 85 -9.85 6.23 -1.60
CA ILE A 85 -11.08 5.45 -1.85
C ILE A 85 -12.21 6.36 -2.34
N ARG A 86 -12.48 7.47 -1.65
CA ARG A 86 -13.55 8.41 -2.02
C ARG A 86 -13.31 8.99 -3.42
N GLU A 87 -12.07 9.33 -3.74
CA GLU A 87 -11.74 9.90 -5.04
C GLU A 87 -11.81 8.87 -6.17
N ALA A 88 -11.31 7.66 -5.95
CA ALA A 88 -11.40 6.59 -6.94
C ALA A 88 -12.85 6.15 -7.19
N GLU A 89 -13.67 6.09 -6.15
CA GLU A 89 -15.11 5.83 -6.30
C GLU A 89 -15.78 6.92 -7.14
N LYS A 90 -15.49 8.19 -6.87
CA LYS A 90 -16.01 9.32 -7.66
C LYS A 90 -15.56 9.26 -9.12
N ASN A 91 -14.30 8.95 -9.38
CA ASN A 91 -13.72 9.02 -10.72
C ASN A 91 -14.02 7.78 -11.57
N PHE A 92 -14.12 6.60 -10.95
CA PHE A 92 -14.15 5.31 -11.65
C PHE A 92 -15.35 4.42 -11.25
N GLY A 93 -16.12 4.80 -10.23
CA GLY A 93 -17.24 3.99 -9.72
C GLY A 93 -16.83 2.73 -8.96
N ILE A 94 -15.53 2.49 -8.75
CA ILE A 94 -15.02 1.33 -8.00
C ILE A 94 -15.38 1.45 -6.51
N LYS A 95 -16.06 0.44 -5.97
CA LYS A 95 -16.39 0.36 -4.55
C LYS A 95 -15.24 -0.29 -3.79
N THR A 96 -14.88 0.25 -2.64
CA THR A 96 -13.76 -0.29 -1.85
C THR A 96 -14.12 -0.40 -0.37
N SER A 97 -13.80 -1.54 0.23
CA SER A 97 -13.83 -1.78 1.67
C SER A 97 -12.41 -2.03 2.18
N VAL A 98 -12.18 -1.80 3.48
CA VAL A 98 -10.89 -2.03 4.12
C VAL A 98 -11.00 -3.19 5.11
N ILE A 99 -10.11 -4.16 5.00
CA ILE A 99 -9.90 -5.23 5.98
C ILE A 99 -8.64 -4.88 6.79
N VAL A 100 -8.81 -4.69 8.10
CA VAL A 100 -7.67 -4.42 8.99
C VAL A 100 -7.05 -5.74 9.44
N LYS A 101 -5.78 -5.93 9.08
CA LYS A 101 -4.98 -7.09 9.49
C LYS A 101 -4.37 -6.84 10.87
N ILE A 102 -4.38 -7.88 11.72
CA ILE A 102 -3.90 -7.82 13.12
C ILE A 102 -2.84 -8.89 13.48
N PHE A 103 -2.39 -9.72 12.54
CA PHE A 103 -1.38 -10.78 12.76
C PHE A 103 -0.51 -11.04 11.54
#